data_AF-A0A937X295-F1
#
_entry.id   AF-A0A937X295-F1
#
_cell.length_a   1.000
_cell.length_b   1.000
_cell.length_c   1.000
_cell.angle_alpha   90.00
_cell.angle_beta   90.00
_cell.angle_gamma   90.00
#
_symmetry.space_group_name_H-M   'P 1'
#
loop_
_entity.id
_entity.type
_entity.pdbx_description
1 polymer ?
#
loop_
_entity_poly.entity_id
_entity_poly.type
_entity_poly.pdbx_seq_one_letter_code
_entity_poly.pdbx_strand_id
1 'polypeptide(L)'
;MSGHRRDDRRVRLGAGAATAVLIGLAGCSMQPISGAPLVSGGLQPMSSQDMVRAKAMQAQLAPFATQPTTWNNRITLHPDRDAFPTLMKLLDGAKKSIYLETFELHADTSARQLADKLIEKHKAGLEVRVIIDRIGEKGNNANLYKRLIDHGIPTVVYGPFPYWRAGEKGFNITHRKLYLVDGDRGMTGGMNLGDDYFVRDHDMLWLVEGEAAHAMHREFATDWRLGKGTAAINLPPAPIGTYGSEPIGMAVTSPREPGREQEIFKVLLRAIDSAKTRIDIAYPFFWDDTLID
;
A
#
# COMPACT_ATOMS: atom_id res chain seq x y z
N MET A 1 -39.36 24.02 -12.49
CA MET A 1 -39.21 23.19 -11.28
C MET A 1 -39.45 21.73 -11.65
N SER A 2 -38.40 20.98 -11.93
CA SER A 2 -38.46 19.52 -11.98
C SER A 2 -37.16 19.00 -11.38
N GLY A 3 -37.25 18.47 -10.16
CA GLY A 3 -36.12 17.94 -9.42
C GLY A 3 -35.61 16.66 -10.08
N HIS A 4 -34.38 16.71 -10.59
CA HIS A 4 -33.60 15.50 -10.84
C HIS A 4 -33.22 14.89 -9.49
N ARG A 5 -33.95 13.86 -9.07
CA ARG A 5 -33.47 12.94 -8.03
C ARG A 5 -32.19 12.30 -8.58
N ARG A 6 -31.05 12.61 -7.95
CA ARG A 6 -29.82 11.83 -8.11
C ARG A 6 -30.12 10.45 -7.53
N ASP A 7 -30.12 9.46 -8.40
CA ASP A 7 -30.21 8.05 -8.03
C ASP A 7 -28.85 7.67 -7.44
N ASP A 8 -28.73 7.67 -6.10
CA ASP A 8 -27.57 7.19 -5.33
C ASP A 8 -27.40 5.68 -5.55
N ARG A 9 -26.90 5.30 -6.71
CA ARG A 9 -26.48 3.92 -6.98
C ARG A 9 -25.13 3.71 -6.31
N ARG A 10 -25.20 3.29 -5.05
CA ARG A 10 -24.10 2.57 -4.37
C ARG A 10 -23.55 1.54 -5.34
N VAL A 11 -22.23 1.42 -5.45
CA VAL A 11 -21.63 0.20 -5.97
C VAL A 11 -22.08 -0.93 -5.05
N ARG A 12 -23.12 -1.64 -5.48
CA ARG A 12 -23.46 -2.94 -4.92
C ARG A 12 -22.36 -3.88 -5.40
N LEU A 13 -21.35 -4.12 -4.56
CA LEU A 13 -20.64 -5.39 -4.59
C LEU A 13 -21.71 -6.45 -4.30
N GLY A 14 -22.33 -6.96 -5.36
CA GLY A 14 -23.50 -7.81 -5.28
C GLY A 14 -23.16 -9.10 -4.53
N ALA A 15 -24.04 -9.49 -3.63
CA ALA A 15 -23.97 -10.71 -2.80
C ALA A 15 -24.10 -12.03 -3.61
N GLY A 16 -23.50 -12.10 -4.80
CA GLY A 16 -23.57 -13.25 -5.69
C GLY A 16 -22.27 -13.58 -6.43
N ALA A 17 -21.29 -12.67 -6.45
CA ALA A 17 -19.96 -12.94 -6.96
C ALA A 17 -18.98 -12.83 -5.80
N ALA A 18 -18.16 -13.86 -5.59
CA ALA A 18 -16.98 -13.71 -4.76
C ALA A 18 -16.05 -12.72 -5.47
N THR A 19 -16.16 -11.43 -5.12
CA THR A 19 -15.26 -10.39 -5.60
C THR A 19 -13.93 -10.61 -4.91
N ALA A 20 -13.01 -11.31 -5.58
CA ALA A 20 -11.60 -11.24 -5.25
C ALA A 20 -11.09 -9.89 -5.74
N VAL A 21 -10.79 -8.96 -4.82
CA VAL A 21 -10.11 -7.72 -5.16
C VAL A 21 -8.62 -8.03 -5.21
N LEU A 22 -8.07 -8.04 -6.43
CA LEU A 22 -6.65 -8.26 -6.67
C LEU A 22 -6.00 -6.92 -6.92
N ILE A 23 -5.04 -6.57 -6.07
CA ILE A 23 -4.42 -5.24 -6.08
C ILE A 23 -2.97 -5.44 -6.47
N GLY A 24 -2.67 -5.13 -7.73
CA GLY A 24 -1.29 -4.99 -8.22
C GLY A 24 -0.80 -3.57 -7.96
N LEU A 25 0.26 -3.42 -7.17
CA LEU A 25 0.88 -2.12 -6.91
C LEU A 25 1.98 -1.83 -7.94
N ALA A 26 1.60 -1.43 -9.14
CA ALA A 26 2.44 -0.54 -9.94
C ALA A 26 1.68 0.78 -10.01
N GLY A 27 2.33 1.88 -9.63
CA GLY A 27 1.68 3.18 -9.59
C GLY A 27 1.96 3.98 -10.85
N CYS A 28 0.99 4.81 -11.21
CA CYS A 28 1.06 6.13 -11.82
C CYS A 28 -0.40 6.60 -12.00
N SER A 29 -0.80 7.61 -11.24
CA SER A 29 -2.07 8.33 -11.35
C SER A 29 -2.80 8.24 -12.70
N MET A 30 -4.07 7.84 -12.69
CA MET A 30 -4.94 7.88 -13.88
C MET A 30 -5.84 9.11 -13.87
N GLN A 31 -6.11 9.66 -15.06
CA GLN A 31 -7.24 10.58 -15.23
C GLN A 31 -8.56 9.81 -15.05
N PRO A 32 -9.64 10.46 -14.55
CA PRO A 32 -10.89 9.76 -14.29
C PRO A 32 -11.45 9.14 -15.57
N ILE A 33 -11.41 7.80 -15.64
CA ILE A 33 -12.15 7.05 -16.65
C ILE A 33 -13.61 7.06 -16.22
N SER A 34 -14.51 7.31 -17.19
CA SER A 34 -15.97 7.25 -17.01
C SER A 34 -16.40 5.88 -16.44
N GLY A 35 -16.49 5.79 -15.11
CA GLY A 35 -16.95 4.64 -14.33
C GLY A 35 -17.67 5.11 -13.07
N ALA A 36 -18.41 4.21 -12.42
CA ALA A 36 -19.07 4.54 -11.15
C ALA A 36 -18.00 4.98 -10.13
N PRO A 37 -18.23 6.06 -9.37
CA PRO A 37 -17.25 6.54 -8.40
C PRO A 37 -16.94 5.45 -7.37
N LEU A 38 -15.66 5.19 -7.11
CA LEU A 38 -15.25 4.43 -5.94
C LEU A 38 -15.63 5.25 -4.70
N VAL A 39 -16.20 4.59 -3.69
CA VAL A 39 -16.61 5.22 -2.44
C VAL A 39 -15.85 4.55 -1.32
N SER A 40 -15.40 5.35 -0.35
CA SER A 40 -14.81 4.80 0.87
C SER A 40 -15.71 3.77 1.53
N GLY A 41 -15.15 2.62 1.90
CA GLY A 41 -15.93 1.54 2.48
C GLY A 41 -15.10 0.31 2.85
N GLY A 42 -15.50 -0.32 3.96
CA GLY A 42 -15.02 -1.64 4.31
C GLY A 42 -15.70 -2.72 3.46
N LEU A 43 -15.09 -3.90 3.41
CA LEU A 43 -15.75 -5.07 2.86
C LEU A 43 -16.95 -5.45 3.73
N GLN A 44 -18.02 -5.94 3.10
CA GLN A 44 -19.14 -6.52 3.84
C GLN A 44 -18.67 -7.82 4.52
N PRO A 45 -19.21 -8.17 5.71
CA PRO A 45 -18.94 -9.46 6.31
C PRO A 45 -19.22 -10.59 5.32
N MET A 46 -18.27 -11.52 5.18
CA MET A 46 -18.44 -12.65 4.27
C MET A 46 -19.47 -13.63 4.82
N SER A 47 -20.31 -14.16 3.92
CA SER A 47 -21.11 -15.33 4.24
C SER A 47 -20.22 -16.57 4.40
N SER A 48 -20.74 -17.64 5.01
CA SER A 48 -20.02 -18.92 5.09
C SER A 48 -19.63 -19.46 3.71
N GLN A 49 -20.44 -19.21 2.68
CA GLN A 49 -20.12 -19.63 1.31
C GLN A 49 -18.98 -18.79 0.73
N ASP A 50 -18.97 -17.48 0.98
CA ASP A 50 -17.88 -16.61 0.54
C ASP A 50 -16.57 -16.96 1.23
N MET A 51 -16.62 -17.33 2.52
CA MET A 51 -15.45 -17.84 3.24
C MET A 51 -14.87 -19.12 2.63
N VAL A 52 -15.73 -20.06 2.20
CA VAL A 52 -15.29 -21.30 1.53
C VAL A 52 -14.63 -20.95 0.19
N ARG A 53 -15.22 -20.03 -0.58
CA ARG A 53 -14.65 -19.57 -1.86
C ARG A 53 -13.32 -18.84 -1.65
N ALA A 54 -13.24 -17.98 -0.65
CA ALA A 54 -12.00 -17.28 -0.31
C ALA A 54 -10.89 -18.26 0.09
N LYS A 55 -11.18 -19.28 0.90
CA LYS A 55 -10.23 -20.37 1.22
C LYS A 55 -9.76 -21.11 -0.03
N ALA A 56 -10.67 -21.47 -0.92
CA ALA A 56 -10.32 -22.17 -2.16
C ALA A 56 -9.46 -21.29 -3.09
N MET A 57 -9.72 -19.98 -3.16
CA MET A 57 -8.91 -19.03 -3.90
C MET A 57 -7.52 -18.88 -3.28
N GLN A 58 -7.44 -18.64 -1.97
CA GLN A 58 -6.17 -18.47 -1.26
C GLN A 58 -5.29 -19.71 -1.35
N ALA A 59 -5.87 -20.91 -1.31
CA ALA A 59 -5.14 -22.16 -1.54
C ALA A 59 -4.51 -22.25 -2.95
N GLN A 60 -5.14 -21.65 -3.97
CA GLN A 60 -4.60 -21.60 -5.33
C GLN A 60 -3.51 -20.53 -5.49
N LEU A 61 -3.56 -19.45 -4.70
CA LEU A 61 -2.59 -18.36 -4.74
C LEU A 61 -1.35 -18.64 -3.88
N ALA A 62 -1.51 -19.38 -2.77
CA ALA A 62 -0.46 -19.64 -1.79
C ALA A 62 0.88 -20.14 -2.37
N PRO A 63 0.92 -21.00 -3.40
CA PRO A 63 2.20 -21.43 -3.99
C PRO A 63 3.01 -20.29 -4.66
N PHE A 64 2.37 -19.15 -4.93
CA PHE A 64 2.97 -18.01 -5.63
C PHE A 64 3.23 -16.82 -4.71
N ALA A 65 2.82 -16.88 -3.44
CA ALA A 65 3.02 -15.83 -2.44
C ALA A 65 3.96 -16.34 -1.35
N THR A 66 4.94 -15.53 -0.96
CA THR A 66 5.90 -15.93 0.08
C THR A 66 5.30 -15.77 1.48
N GLN A 67 4.33 -14.88 1.63
CA GLN A 67 3.66 -14.62 2.91
C GLN A 67 2.38 -15.46 3.01
N PRO A 68 2.12 -16.09 4.17
CA PRO A 68 0.90 -16.86 4.36
C PRO A 68 -0.32 -15.94 4.36
N THR A 69 -1.46 -16.47 3.90
CA THR A 69 -2.75 -15.81 4.08
C THR A 69 -3.06 -15.66 5.56
N THR A 70 -3.49 -14.46 5.93
CA THR A 70 -3.95 -14.10 7.28
C THR A 70 -5.47 -13.97 7.30
N TRP A 71 -6.08 -14.12 8.46
CA TRP A 71 -7.55 -14.25 8.57
C TRP A 71 -8.18 -13.31 9.59
N ASN A 72 -7.40 -12.79 10.52
CA ASN A 72 -7.85 -11.80 11.50
C ASN A 72 -7.48 -10.40 11.02
N ASN A 73 -8.17 -9.94 9.97
CA ASN A 73 -7.91 -8.65 9.36
C ASN A 73 -9.19 -7.85 9.14
N ARG A 74 -9.02 -6.54 9.09
CA ARG A 74 -9.99 -5.60 8.53
C ARG A 74 -9.32 -4.83 7.42
N ILE A 75 -10.05 -4.60 6.32
CA ILE A 75 -9.55 -3.80 5.21
C ILE A 75 -10.61 -2.81 4.71
N THR A 76 -10.22 -1.55 4.53
CA THR A 76 -11.10 -0.45 4.11
C THR A 76 -10.47 0.31 2.95
N LEU A 77 -11.25 0.51 1.88
CA LEU A 77 -10.82 1.29 0.72
C LEU A 77 -10.99 2.79 0.99
N HIS A 78 -9.99 3.56 0.60
CA HIS A 78 -10.01 5.02 0.58
C HIS A 78 -9.54 5.52 -0.79
N PRO A 79 -10.48 5.83 -1.70
CA PRO A 79 -10.16 6.34 -3.02
C PRO A 79 -9.91 7.85 -2.99
N ASP A 80 -9.09 8.32 -3.92
CA ASP A 80 -8.86 9.73 -4.22
C ASP A 80 -8.67 10.59 -2.95
N ARG A 81 -9.48 11.65 -2.80
CA ARG A 81 -9.44 12.60 -1.67
C ARG A 81 -9.76 12.03 -0.30
N ASP A 82 -10.38 10.87 -0.21
CA ASP A 82 -10.73 10.26 1.08
C ASP A 82 -9.49 9.66 1.77
N ALA A 83 -8.43 9.43 1.01
CA ALA A 83 -7.20 8.78 1.46
C ALA A 83 -6.38 9.66 2.42
N PHE A 84 -6.12 10.92 2.08
CA PHE A 84 -5.23 11.77 2.87
C PHE A 84 -5.74 12.08 4.29
N PRO A 85 -7.02 12.46 4.50
CA PRO A 85 -7.54 12.65 5.86
C PRO A 85 -7.46 11.37 6.70
N THR A 86 -7.68 10.21 6.08
CA THR A 86 -7.56 8.91 6.75
C THR A 86 -6.12 8.61 7.14
N LEU A 87 -5.16 8.88 6.24
CA LEU A 87 -3.74 8.74 6.52
C LEU A 87 -3.31 9.61 7.70
N MET A 88 -3.71 10.89 7.73
CA MET A 88 -3.40 11.78 8.85
C MET A 88 -4.01 11.29 10.16
N LYS A 89 -5.26 10.77 10.13
CA LYS A 89 -5.92 10.16 11.30
C LYS A 89 -5.19 8.90 11.79
N LEU A 90 -4.69 8.07 10.87
CA LEU A 90 -3.89 6.90 11.21
C LEU A 90 -2.62 7.31 11.97
N LEU A 91 -1.88 8.30 11.45
CA LEU A 91 -0.66 8.83 12.08
C LEU A 91 -0.96 9.50 13.43
N ASP A 92 -2.06 10.25 13.54
CA ASP A 92 -2.50 10.84 14.81
C ASP A 92 -2.78 9.78 15.87
N GLY A 93 -3.30 8.63 15.46
CA GLY A 93 -3.59 7.49 16.32
C GLY A 93 -2.36 6.71 16.81
N ALA A 94 -1.15 6.98 16.30
CA ALA A 94 0.06 6.27 16.68
C ALA A 94 0.46 6.51 18.14
N LYS A 95 0.92 5.44 18.80
CA LYS A 95 1.29 5.44 20.23
C LYS A 95 2.71 4.95 20.51
N LYS A 96 3.29 4.14 19.64
CA LYS A 96 4.58 3.48 19.84
C LYS A 96 5.53 3.73 18.68
N SER A 97 5.05 3.53 17.45
CA SER A 97 5.90 3.61 16.27
C SER A 97 5.15 4.08 15.03
N ILE A 98 5.92 4.71 14.13
CA ILE A 98 5.49 5.07 12.79
C ILE A 98 6.60 4.67 11.82
N TYR A 99 6.28 3.81 10.85
CA TYR A 99 7.20 3.47 9.77
C TYR A 99 6.62 3.91 8.43
N LEU A 100 7.42 4.62 7.65
CA LEU A 100 7.01 5.13 6.35
C LEU A 100 7.98 4.67 5.28
N GLU A 101 7.47 4.08 4.22
CA GLU A 101 8.19 3.82 2.98
C GLU A 101 7.44 4.45 1.81
N THR A 102 8.11 5.29 1.03
CA THR A 102 7.49 5.89 -0.16
C THR A 102 8.50 6.09 -1.28
N PHE A 103 8.00 6.02 -2.51
CA PHE A 103 8.75 6.38 -3.71
C PHE A 103 8.93 7.89 -3.79
N GLU A 104 7.83 8.65 -3.76
CA GLU A 104 7.83 10.12 -3.88
C GLU A 104 7.14 10.80 -2.69
N LEU A 105 7.72 11.93 -2.29
CA LEU A 105 7.20 12.90 -1.32
C LEU A 105 7.32 14.29 -1.96
N HIS A 106 6.27 14.74 -2.62
CA HIS A 106 6.24 16.02 -3.31
C HIS A 106 6.29 17.16 -2.30
N ALA A 107 7.15 18.17 -2.45
CA ALA A 107 7.25 19.29 -1.50
C ALA A 107 6.06 20.27 -1.58
N ASP A 108 4.85 19.77 -1.34
CA ASP A 108 3.57 20.46 -1.40
C ASP A 108 2.85 20.45 -0.03
N THR A 109 1.56 20.74 -0.01
CA THR A 109 0.83 20.94 1.25
C THR A 109 0.70 19.64 2.03
N SER A 110 0.22 18.58 1.38
CA SER A 110 -0.07 17.29 2.00
C SER A 110 1.20 16.64 2.56
N ALA A 111 2.29 16.66 1.80
CA ALA A 111 3.56 16.10 2.25
C ALA A 111 4.21 16.90 3.39
N ARG A 112 4.08 18.24 3.38
CA ARG A 112 4.56 19.07 4.50
C ARG A 112 3.81 18.77 5.79
N GLN A 113 2.48 18.65 5.71
CA GLN A 113 1.65 18.28 6.87
C GLN A 113 2.01 16.90 7.41
N LEU A 114 2.25 15.93 6.53
CA LEU A 114 2.71 14.61 6.94
C LEU A 114 4.08 14.68 7.60
N ALA A 115 5.04 15.41 7.01
CA ALA A 115 6.37 15.59 7.60
C ALA A 115 6.30 16.27 8.98
N ASP A 116 5.46 17.30 9.13
CA ASP A 116 5.20 17.95 10.42
C ASP A 116 4.71 16.95 11.45
N LYS A 117 3.77 16.08 11.07
CA LYS A 117 3.24 15.02 11.93
C LYS A 117 4.30 14.01 12.33
N LEU A 118 5.15 13.57 11.40
CA LEU A 118 6.25 12.65 11.72
C LEU A 118 7.24 13.28 12.71
N ILE A 119 7.60 14.54 12.50
CA ILE A 119 8.51 15.30 13.39
C ILE A 119 7.87 15.47 14.77
N GLU A 120 6.58 15.83 14.84
CA GLU A 120 5.82 15.93 16.09
C GLU A 120 5.86 14.61 16.88
N LYS A 121 5.53 13.49 16.21
CA LYS A 121 5.48 12.16 16.83
C LYS A 121 6.86 11.68 17.26
N HIS A 122 7.89 11.94 16.46
CA HIS A 122 9.28 11.66 16.82
C HIS A 122 9.71 12.43 18.07
N LYS A 123 9.41 13.74 18.12
CA LYS A 123 9.69 14.58 19.30
C LYS A 123 8.90 14.16 20.54
N ALA A 124 7.72 13.56 20.36
CA ALA A 124 6.93 12.95 21.43
C ALA A 124 7.49 11.59 21.91
N GLY A 125 8.61 11.12 21.35
CA GLY A 125 9.31 9.91 21.77
C GLY A 125 8.88 8.63 21.06
N LEU A 126 8.03 8.71 20.03
CA LEU A 126 7.70 7.53 19.22
C LEU A 126 8.89 7.13 18.34
N GLU A 127 9.00 5.83 18.09
CA GLU A 127 9.96 5.32 17.12
C GLU A 127 9.48 5.62 15.71
N VAL A 128 10.09 6.60 15.06
CA VAL A 128 9.76 7.00 13.68
C VAL A 128 10.91 6.59 12.76
N ARG A 129 10.62 5.83 11.70
CA ARG A 129 11.61 5.43 10.68
C ARG A 129 11.07 5.66 9.28
N VAL A 130 11.95 6.12 8.39
CA VAL A 130 11.57 6.53 7.03
C VAL A 130 12.48 5.88 5.99
N ILE A 131 11.89 5.23 4.99
CA ILE A 131 12.57 4.74 3.78
C ILE A 131 12.07 5.59 2.60
N ILE A 132 12.99 6.15 1.84
CA ILE A 132 12.67 6.99 0.68
C ILE A 132 13.42 6.50 -0.54
N ASP A 133 12.77 6.54 -1.70
CA ASP A 133 13.46 6.23 -2.94
C ASP A 133 14.35 7.39 -3.40
N ARG A 134 15.55 7.05 -3.89
CA ARG A 134 16.52 8.03 -4.38
C ARG A 134 15.98 8.86 -5.56
N ILE A 135 15.11 8.29 -6.40
CA ILE A 135 14.53 9.01 -7.54
C ILE A 135 13.58 10.09 -7.04
N GLY A 136 12.72 9.76 -6.06
CA GLY A 136 11.80 10.73 -5.47
C GLY A 136 12.47 11.83 -4.66
N GLU A 137 13.70 11.61 -4.18
CA GLU A 137 14.53 12.57 -3.42
C GLU A 137 15.02 13.80 -4.20
N LYS A 138 14.71 13.93 -5.49
CA LYS A 138 15.33 14.96 -6.34
C LYS A 138 14.58 16.30 -6.34
N GLY A 139 15.29 17.36 -6.74
CA GLY A 139 14.71 18.69 -6.96
C GLY A 139 14.12 19.31 -5.69
N ASN A 140 12.91 19.86 -5.79
CA ASN A 140 12.24 20.53 -4.67
C ASN A 140 11.94 19.60 -3.49
N ASN A 141 11.86 18.28 -3.73
CA ASN A 141 11.55 17.28 -2.70
C ASN A 141 12.73 17.06 -1.74
N ALA A 142 13.97 17.25 -2.21
CA ALA A 142 15.19 17.06 -1.42
C ALA A 142 15.16 17.82 -0.07
N ASN A 143 14.59 19.03 -0.08
CA ASN A 143 14.47 19.86 1.12
C ASN A 143 13.55 19.23 2.18
N LEU A 144 12.48 18.55 1.75
CA LEU A 144 11.53 17.94 2.67
C LEU A 144 12.13 16.67 3.30
N TYR A 145 12.89 15.88 2.54
CA TYR A 145 13.65 14.75 3.09
C TYR A 145 14.76 15.21 4.03
N LYS A 146 15.54 16.21 3.62
CA LYS A 146 16.55 16.83 4.47
C LYS A 146 15.95 17.34 5.79
N ARG A 147 14.76 17.92 5.75
CA ARG A 147 14.05 18.37 6.95
C ARG A 147 13.77 17.24 7.95
N LEU A 148 13.37 16.05 7.48
CA LEU A 148 13.17 14.89 8.37
C LEU A 148 14.48 14.49 9.06
N ILE A 149 15.56 14.43 8.28
CA ILE A 149 16.91 14.09 8.77
C ILE A 149 17.41 15.13 9.77
N ASP A 150 17.27 16.42 9.45
CA ASP A 150 17.70 17.54 10.31
C ASP A 150 16.93 17.57 11.64
N HIS A 151 15.73 16.99 11.68
CA HIS A 151 14.95 16.77 12.91
C HIS A 151 15.23 15.45 13.62
N GLY A 152 16.25 14.72 13.18
CA GLY A 152 16.75 13.50 13.86
C GLY A 152 16.01 12.22 13.48
N ILE A 153 15.09 12.24 12.53
CA ILE A 153 14.34 11.05 12.12
C ILE A 153 15.28 10.08 11.37
N PRO A 154 15.49 8.85 11.87
CA PRO A 154 16.23 7.82 11.14
C PRO A 154 15.64 7.60 9.75
N THR A 155 16.47 7.86 8.73
CA THR A 155 16.06 7.82 7.32
C THR A 155 17.03 6.97 6.51
N VAL A 156 16.49 6.08 5.69
CA VAL A 156 17.21 5.28 4.70
C VAL A 156 16.85 5.78 3.31
N VAL A 157 17.86 5.99 2.48
CA VAL A 157 17.63 6.22 1.05
C VAL A 157 17.84 4.92 0.29
N TYR A 158 16.78 4.42 -0.33
CA TYR A 158 16.75 3.18 -1.10
C TYR A 158 17.31 3.41 -2.52
N GLY A 159 18.22 2.52 -2.94
CA GLY A 159 18.85 2.50 -4.26
C GLY A 159 20.33 2.91 -4.24
N PRO A 160 21.20 2.29 -5.07
CA PRO A 160 22.64 2.56 -5.04
C PRO A 160 23.01 3.93 -5.62
N PHE A 161 24.12 4.48 -5.13
CA PHE A 161 24.87 5.54 -5.81
C PHE A 161 26.24 4.97 -6.25
N PRO A 162 26.65 5.12 -7.53
CA PRO A 162 25.94 5.72 -8.65
C PRO A 162 24.95 4.74 -9.31
N TYR A 163 23.88 5.30 -9.89
CA TYR A 163 22.80 4.61 -10.64
C TYR A 163 23.30 3.78 -11.85
N TRP A 164 24.55 3.99 -12.27
CA TRP A 164 25.15 3.43 -13.48
C TRP A 164 26.44 2.70 -13.13
N ARG A 165 26.37 1.64 -12.33
CA ARG A 165 27.46 0.65 -12.38
C ARG A 165 27.22 -0.22 -13.60
N ALA A 166 28.09 -0.08 -14.60
CA ALA A 166 28.10 -0.96 -15.77
C ALA A 166 28.07 -2.42 -15.29
N GLY A 167 26.97 -3.12 -15.59
CA GLY A 167 26.74 -4.51 -15.17
C GLY A 167 25.58 -4.73 -14.19
N GLU A 168 25.06 -3.70 -13.52
CA GLU A 168 23.83 -3.82 -12.71
C GLU A 168 22.60 -3.79 -13.64
N LYS A 169 22.06 -4.97 -13.96
CA LYS A 169 20.79 -5.09 -14.70
C LYS A 169 19.62 -4.81 -13.75
N GLY A 170 19.03 -3.62 -13.80
CA GLY A 170 17.70 -3.34 -13.22
C GLY A 170 17.57 -2.00 -12.49
N PHE A 171 16.34 -1.45 -12.47
CA PHE A 171 15.95 -0.31 -11.64
C PHE A 171 15.81 -0.77 -10.18
N ASN A 172 16.84 -0.58 -9.36
CA ASN A 172 16.82 -0.92 -7.94
C ASN A 172 16.18 0.20 -7.10
N ILE A 173 14.89 0.41 -7.34
CA ILE A 173 14.03 1.40 -6.67
C ILE A 173 13.08 0.72 -5.68
N THR A 174 12.60 1.46 -4.68
CA THR A 174 11.38 1.07 -3.97
C THR A 174 10.22 1.86 -4.54
N HIS A 175 9.21 1.14 -5.01
CA HIS A 175 7.95 1.74 -5.45
C HIS A 175 6.80 1.52 -4.46
N ARG A 176 7.11 1.00 -3.26
CA ARG A 176 6.14 0.72 -2.21
C ARG A 176 5.66 2.04 -1.59
N LYS A 177 4.41 2.08 -1.16
CA LYS A 177 3.86 3.15 -0.33
C LYS A 177 3.27 2.51 0.92
N LEU A 178 4.04 2.49 2.00
CA LEU A 178 3.66 1.90 3.28
C LEU A 178 3.62 2.99 4.33
N TYR A 179 2.48 3.14 5.01
CA TYR A 179 2.31 4.05 6.14
C TYR A 179 1.84 3.23 7.33
N LEU A 180 2.76 2.88 8.22
CA LEU A 180 2.56 1.80 9.19
C LEU A 180 2.63 2.35 10.62
N VAL A 181 1.74 1.88 11.48
CA VAL A 181 1.57 2.36 12.84
C VAL A 181 1.48 1.18 13.81
N ASP A 182 2.26 1.27 14.89
CA ASP A 182 2.20 0.45 16.11
C ASP A 182 2.30 -1.08 15.94
N GLY A 183 2.62 -1.57 14.74
CA GLY A 183 2.77 -3.00 14.44
C GLY A 183 1.51 -3.69 13.95
N ASP A 184 0.36 -3.02 13.89
CA ASP A 184 -0.94 -3.66 13.65
C ASP A 184 -1.89 -2.90 12.73
N ARG A 185 -1.53 -1.69 12.29
CA ARG A 185 -2.32 -0.89 11.35
C ARG A 185 -1.41 -0.28 10.30
N GLY A 186 -1.91 -0.14 9.09
CA GLY A 186 -1.17 0.56 8.04
C GLY A 186 -1.99 0.86 6.81
N MET A 187 -1.53 1.83 6.02
CA MET A 187 -2.07 2.12 4.70
C MET A 187 -1.09 1.74 3.60
N THR A 188 -1.61 1.19 2.51
CA THR A 188 -0.86 0.86 1.29
C THR A 188 -1.72 0.99 0.04
N GLY A 189 -1.12 1.28 -1.11
CA GLY A 189 -1.85 1.50 -2.36
C GLY A 189 -0.99 2.16 -3.43
N GLY A 190 -1.64 2.78 -4.43
CA GLY A 190 -0.96 3.39 -5.58
C GLY A 190 -0.45 4.82 -5.32
N MET A 191 -1.07 5.53 -4.38
CA MET A 191 -0.84 6.96 -4.17
C MET A 191 0.54 7.27 -3.58
N ASN A 192 1.32 8.08 -4.30
CA ASN A 192 2.44 8.80 -3.71
C ASN A 192 1.93 9.95 -2.82
N LEU A 193 2.84 10.54 -2.04
CA LEU A 193 2.52 11.70 -1.21
C LEU A 193 2.68 12.98 -2.00
N GLY A 194 1.58 13.47 -2.58
CA GLY A 194 1.48 14.79 -3.20
C GLY A 194 0.04 15.23 -3.43
N ASP A 195 -0.20 16.54 -3.48
CA ASP A 195 -1.52 17.16 -3.59
C ASP A 195 -2.29 16.65 -4.83
N ASP A 196 -1.60 16.42 -5.96
CA ASP A 196 -2.22 15.91 -7.19
C ASP A 196 -2.84 14.51 -6.99
N TYR A 197 -2.16 13.60 -6.27
CA TYR A 197 -2.64 12.23 -5.99
C TYR A 197 -3.89 12.21 -5.12
N PHE A 198 -4.08 13.22 -4.27
CA PHE A 198 -5.23 13.30 -3.37
C PHE A 198 -6.36 14.18 -3.90
N VAL A 199 -6.08 15.10 -4.81
CA VAL A 199 -7.07 16.11 -5.23
C VAL A 199 -7.56 15.89 -6.66
N ARG A 200 -6.68 15.43 -7.55
CA ARG A 200 -6.94 15.45 -9.01
C ARG A 200 -6.97 14.07 -9.63
N ASP A 201 -6.14 13.17 -9.14
CA ASP A 201 -5.94 11.87 -9.76
C ASP A 201 -6.92 10.83 -9.21
N HIS A 202 -7.18 9.81 -10.04
CA HIS A 202 -7.89 8.64 -9.60
C HIS A 202 -6.91 7.57 -9.12
N ASP A 203 -6.98 7.21 -7.85
CA ASP A 203 -6.09 6.22 -7.22
C ASP A 203 -6.72 5.68 -5.92
N MET A 204 -6.08 4.70 -5.28
CA MET A 204 -6.58 4.01 -4.09
C MET A 204 -5.49 3.85 -3.04
N LEU A 205 -5.86 4.13 -1.77
CA LEU A 205 -5.18 3.58 -0.60
C LEU A 205 -6.11 2.66 0.17
N TRP A 206 -5.55 1.61 0.75
CA TRP A 206 -6.23 0.66 1.60
C TRP A 206 -5.72 0.80 3.04
N LEU A 207 -6.64 1.04 3.98
CA LEU A 207 -6.35 0.89 5.40
C LEU A 207 -6.49 -0.59 5.76
N VAL A 208 -5.40 -1.17 6.24
CA VAL A 208 -5.26 -2.57 6.65
C VAL A 208 -5.02 -2.60 8.16
N GLU A 209 -5.76 -3.43 8.86
CA GLU A 209 -5.63 -3.63 10.30
C GLU A 209 -5.55 -5.13 10.62
N GLY A 210 -4.75 -5.50 11.61
CA GLY A 210 -4.57 -6.87 12.08
C GLY A 210 -3.32 -7.56 11.55
N GLU A 211 -3.41 -8.87 11.33
CA GLU A 211 -2.27 -9.74 11.02
C GLU A 211 -1.57 -9.37 9.70
N ALA A 212 -2.32 -8.92 8.70
CA ALA A 212 -1.81 -8.46 7.41
C ALA A 212 -1.00 -7.16 7.55
N ALA A 213 -1.48 -6.21 8.35
CA ALA A 213 -0.72 -5.00 8.66
C ALA A 213 0.57 -5.34 9.42
N HIS A 214 0.52 -6.33 10.31
CA HIS A 214 1.71 -6.85 10.96
C HIS A 214 2.70 -7.47 9.95
N ALA A 215 2.21 -8.15 8.92
CA ALA A 215 3.05 -8.62 7.81
C ALA A 215 3.69 -7.47 7.02
N MET A 216 2.94 -6.39 6.75
CA MET A 216 3.49 -5.18 6.11
C MET A 216 4.64 -4.57 6.92
N HIS A 217 4.55 -4.57 8.26
CA HIS A 217 5.65 -4.13 9.13
C HIS A 217 6.89 -5.02 9.02
N ARG A 218 6.73 -6.33 8.81
CA ARG A 218 7.87 -7.24 8.57
C ARG A 218 8.56 -6.91 7.24
N GLU A 219 7.79 -6.63 6.19
CA GLU A 219 8.36 -6.23 4.89
C GLU A 219 9.13 -4.91 5.00
N PHE A 220 8.58 -3.92 5.69
CA PHE A 220 9.30 -2.68 5.98
C PHE A 220 10.60 -2.94 6.76
N ALA A 221 10.57 -3.79 7.79
CA ALA A 221 11.77 -4.13 8.56
C ALA A 221 12.83 -4.85 7.72
N THR A 222 12.42 -5.67 6.76
CA THR A 222 13.32 -6.27 5.76
C THR A 222 14.00 -5.21 4.92
N ASP A 223 13.23 -4.27 4.34
CA ASP A 223 13.80 -3.21 3.48
C ASP A 223 14.64 -2.22 4.28
N TRP A 224 14.28 -1.93 5.52
CA TRP A 224 15.09 -1.14 6.45
C TRP A 224 16.47 -1.78 6.64
N ARG A 225 16.50 -3.08 6.92
CA ARG A 225 17.74 -3.84 7.09
C ARG A 225 18.56 -3.89 5.78
N LEU A 226 17.92 -4.18 4.65
CA LEU A 226 18.59 -4.24 3.35
C LEU A 226 19.14 -2.88 2.92
N GLY A 227 18.44 -1.80 3.28
CA GLY A 227 18.86 -0.41 3.10
C GLY A 227 19.89 0.09 4.12
N LYS A 228 20.39 -0.78 5.01
CA LYS A 228 21.37 -0.46 6.06
C LYS A 228 20.89 0.60 7.04
N GLY A 229 19.59 0.58 7.36
CA GLY A 229 19.01 1.43 8.38
C GLY A 229 19.68 1.25 9.73
N THR A 230 19.70 2.33 10.50
CA THR A 230 20.30 2.33 11.84
C THR A 230 19.43 1.57 12.81
N ALA A 231 20.06 0.73 13.65
CA ALA A 231 19.41 -0.17 14.61
C ALA A 231 18.40 -1.15 14.00
N ALA A 232 18.26 -2.31 14.62
CA ALA A 232 17.25 -3.28 14.22
C ALA A 232 15.83 -2.76 14.55
N ILE A 233 14.86 -3.16 13.73
CA ILE A 233 13.45 -2.97 14.04
C ILE A 233 13.00 -4.12 14.93
N ASN A 234 12.67 -3.81 16.18
CA ASN A 234 12.08 -4.78 17.10
C ASN A 234 10.56 -4.70 16.97
N LEU A 235 10.01 -5.48 16.03
CA LEU A 235 8.56 -5.55 15.87
C LEU A 235 7.91 -6.15 17.12
N PRO A 236 6.74 -5.63 17.55
CA PRO A 236 5.97 -6.29 18.59
C PRO A 236 5.57 -7.70 18.13
N PRO A 237 5.17 -8.59 19.05
CA PRO A 237 4.51 -9.84 18.67
C PRO A 237 3.31 -9.60 17.76
N ALA A 238 2.89 -10.64 17.04
CA ALA A 238 1.67 -10.58 16.24
C ALA A 238 0.49 -10.06 17.08
N PRO A 239 -0.36 -9.19 16.50
CA PRO A 239 -1.37 -8.49 17.27
C PRO A 239 -2.37 -9.46 17.92
N ILE A 240 -2.66 -9.23 19.20
CA ILE A 240 -3.64 -10.00 19.97
C ILE A 240 -4.95 -9.21 19.97
N GLY A 241 -6.02 -9.78 19.41
CA GLY A 241 -7.33 -9.14 19.36
C GLY A 241 -8.18 -9.68 18.20
N THR A 242 -9.36 -9.11 18.02
CA THR A 242 -10.23 -9.39 16.86
C THR A 242 -10.38 -8.11 16.05
N TYR A 243 -9.87 -8.11 14.83
CA TYR A 243 -9.94 -6.97 13.91
C TYR A 243 -11.10 -7.13 12.94
N GLY A 244 -11.18 -8.29 12.29
CA GLY A 244 -12.20 -8.65 11.32
C GLY A 244 -12.03 -10.11 10.90
N SER A 245 -12.60 -10.46 9.75
CA SER A 245 -12.61 -11.82 9.21
C SER A 245 -12.07 -11.89 7.78
N GLU A 246 -11.57 -10.77 7.27
CA GLU A 246 -11.14 -10.61 5.89
C GLU A 246 -9.87 -11.42 5.61
N PRO A 247 -9.85 -12.29 4.57
CA PRO A 247 -8.70 -13.12 4.28
C PRO A 247 -7.74 -12.33 3.39
N ILE A 248 -6.54 -12.06 3.89
CA ILE A 248 -5.56 -11.25 3.17
C ILE A 248 -4.32 -12.10 2.89
N GLY A 249 -4.10 -12.37 1.61
CA GLY A 249 -2.83 -12.88 1.08
C GLY A 249 -2.01 -11.69 0.58
N MET A 250 -0.78 -11.55 1.07
CA MET A 250 0.13 -10.48 0.67
C MET A 250 1.16 -11.03 -0.32
N ALA A 251 1.34 -10.32 -1.43
CA ALA A 251 2.36 -10.62 -2.42
C ALA A 251 3.31 -9.43 -2.51
N VAL A 252 4.62 -9.70 -2.58
CA VAL A 252 5.63 -8.65 -2.55
C VAL A 252 6.72 -8.93 -3.56
N THR A 253 6.88 -8.02 -4.52
CA THR A 253 8.02 -8.07 -5.43
C THR A 253 9.24 -7.42 -4.78
N SER A 254 10.37 -8.12 -4.78
CA SER A 254 11.63 -7.66 -4.22
C SER A 254 12.81 -8.19 -5.03
N PRO A 255 13.53 -7.36 -5.80
CA PRO A 255 14.71 -7.80 -6.55
C PRO A 255 15.92 -8.09 -5.65
N ARG A 256 15.84 -7.74 -4.36
CA ARG A 256 16.89 -7.98 -3.36
C ARG A 256 16.71 -9.28 -2.58
N GLU A 257 15.59 -9.98 -2.81
CA GLU A 257 15.23 -11.22 -2.14
C GLU A 257 15.07 -12.34 -3.18
N PRO A 258 15.96 -13.34 -3.20
CA PRO A 258 15.90 -14.43 -4.17
C PRO A 258 14.55 -15.14 -4.19
N GLY A 259 13.97 -15.29 -5.38
CA GLY A 259 12.69 -15.97 -5.59
C GLY A 259 11.45 -15.06 -5.51
N ARG A 260 11.61 -13.80 -5.10
CA ARG A 260 10.53 -12.81 -4.97
C ARG A 260 10.53 -11.76 -6.07
N GLU A 261 11.29 -11.95 -7.15
CA GLU A 261 11.50 -10.93 -8.20
C GLU A 261 10.25 -10.68 -9.05
N GLN A 262 9.27 -11.59 -9.03
CA GLN A 262 8.03 -11.51 -9.82
C GLN A 262 6.80 -11.98 -9.02
N GLU A 263 6.85 -11.92 -7.69
CA GLU A 263 5.82 -12.49 -6.81
C GLU A 263 4.43 -11.89 -7.09
N ILE A 264 4.32 -10.55 -7.13
CA ILE A 264 3.05 -9.86 -7.43
C ILE A 264 2.52 -10.29 -8.80
N PHE A 265 3.39 -10.34 -9.82
CA PHE A 265 3.00 -10.73 -11.17
C PHE A 265 2.43 -12.16 -11.22
N LYS A 266 3.12 -13.12 -10.58
CA LYS A 266 2.66 -14.52 -10.52
C LYS A 266 1.33 -14.66 -9.78
N VAL A 267 1.15 -13.96 -8.67
CA VAL A 267 -0.11 -13.95 -7.91
C VAL A 267 -1.23 -13.34 -8.73
N LEU A 268 -1.00 -12.21 -9.42
CA LEU A 268 -1.98 -11.58 -10.31
C LEU A 268 -2.39 -12.52 -11.45
N LEU A 269 -1.43 -13.12 -12.16
CA LEU A 269 -1.72 -14.09 -13.22
C LEU A 269 -2.55 -15.26 -12.71
N ARG A 270 -2.16 -15.85 -11.58
CA ARG A 270 -2.90 -16.98 -11.01
C ARG A 270 -4.32 -16.57 -10.64
N ALA A 271 -4.49 -15.37 -10.10
CA ALA A 271 -5.78 -14.90 -9.67
C ALA A 271 -6.71 -14.53 -10.84
N ILE A 272 -6.15 -14.06 -11.96
CA ILE A 272 -6.86 -13.91 -13.23
C ILE A 272 -7.32 -15.29 -13.74
N ASP A 273 -6.42 -16.27 -13.80
CA ASP A 273 -6.72 -17.66 -14.24
C ASP A 273 -7.78 -18.34 -13.35
N SER A 274 -7.77 -18.06 -12.06
CA SER A 274 -8.73 -18.61 -11.10
C SER A 274 -10.12 -17.96 -11.16
N ALA A 275 -10.26 -16.79 -11.79
CA ALA A 275 -11.53 -16.07 -11.83
C ALA A 275 -12.61 -16.85 -12.59
N LYS A 276 -13.86 -16.79 -12.09
CA LYS A 276 -14.99 -17.56 -12.66
C LYS A 276 -16.09 -16.71 -13.27
N THR A 277 -16.12 -15.42 -12.96
CA THR A 277 -17.24 -14.55 -13.33
C THR A 277 -16.79 -13.20 -13.86
N ARG A 278 -15.98 -12.47 -13.10
CA ARG A 278 -15.53 -11.12 -13.47
C ARG A 278 -14.19 -10.80 -12.81
N ILE A 279 -13.40 -9.99 -13.50
CA ILE A 279 -12.22 -9.32 -12.96
C ILE A 279 -12.38 -7.84 -13.26
N ASP A 280 -12.21 -7.01 -12.23
CA ASP A 280 -12.15 -5.55 -12.37
C ASP A 280 -10.70 -5.12 -12.17
N ILE A 281 -10.11 -4.50 -13.19
CA ILE A 281 -8.71 -4.06 -13.17
C ILE A 281 -8.69 -2.53 -13.26
N ALA A 282 -8.17 -1.89 -12.23
CA ALA A 282 -7.74 -0.50 -12.25
C ALA A 282 -6.22 -0.50 -12.13
N TYR A 283 -5.54 -0.12 -13.21
CA TYR A 283 -4.09 -0.24 -13.29
C TYR A 283 -3.52 0.83 -14.22
N PRO A 284 -2.39 1.46 -13.88
CA PRO A 284 -1.91 2.62 -14.61
C PRO A 284 -1.25 2.29 -15.95
N PHE A 285 -0.80 1.04 -16.11
CA PHE A 285 -0.05 0.60 -17.29
C PHE A 285 -0.47 -0.79 -17.72
N PHE A 286 -1.10 -0.91 -18.87
CA PHE A 286 -1.28 -2.21 -19.50
C PHE A 286 -0.30 -2.33 -20.66
N TRP A 287 0.90 -2.85 -20.38
CA TRP A 287 1.98 -2.98 -21.34
C TRP A 287 2.47 -4.43 -21.38
N ASP A 288 1.74 -5.26 -22.10
CA ASP A 288 2.24 -6.54 -22.61
C ASP A 288 1.46 -6.84 -23.90
N ASP A 289 2.16 -6.77 -25.02
CA ASP A 289 1.57 -7.00 -26.34
C ASP A 289 1.04 -8.45 -26.46
N THR A 290 1.48 -9.37 -25.60
CA THR A 290 1.02 -10.76 -25.58
C THR A 290 -0.25 -10.98 -24.76
N LEU A 291 -0.76 -9.96 -24.04
CA LEU A 291 -1.98 -10.05 -23.22
C LEU A 291 -3.24 -9.52 -23.93
N ILE A 292 -3.13 -8.84 -25.08
CA ILE A 292 -4.25 -8.16 -25.77
C ILE A 292 -4.76 -8.92 -27.01
N ASP A 293 -4.07 -9.98 -27.46
CA ASP A 293 -4.45 -10.75 -28.66
C ASP A 293 -5.41 -11.94 -28.38
#